data_AF-A0A971EIH4-F1
#
_entry.id   AF-A0A971EIH4-F1
#
_cell.length_a   1.000
_cell.length_b   1.000
_cell.length_c   1.000
_cell.angle_alpha   90.00
_cell.angle_beta   90.00
_cell.angle_gamma   90.00
#
_symmetry.space_group_name_H-M   'P 1'
#
loop_
_entity.id
_entity.type
_entity.pdbx_description
1 polymer ?
#
loop_
_entity_poly.entity_id
_entity_poly.type
_entity_poly.pdbx_seq_one_letter_code
_entity_poly.pdbx_strand_id
1 'polypeptide(L)'
;MYEPKPVLRVEIPKPDGSKRPLGIPTVRDRVVQQALLNILQPIFDPGFHPSSYGYRPGRSSHKAVAKAERFINRYGLEYVVDMDLSNFRTINLQTNSGIFGHGV
;
A
#
# COMPACT_ATOMS: atom_id res chain seq x y z
N MET A 1 10.03 -14.78 -24.19
CA MET A 1 8.88 -14.51 -23.29
C MET A 1 9.44 -14.15 -21.91
N TYR A 2 8.83 -13.21 -21.19
CA TYR A 2 9.26 -12.87 -19.83
C TYR A 2 8.56 -13.77 -18.83
N GLU A 3 9.33 -14.38 -17.92
CA GLU A 3 8.82 -15.22 -16.84
C GLU A 3 9.40 -14.70 -15.52
N PRO A 4 8.56 -14.28 -14.56
CA PRO A 4 9.01 -13.75 -13.28
C PRO A 4 9.66 -14.84 -12.45
N LYS A 5 10.76 -14.51 -11.75
CA LYS A 5 11.45 -15.44 -10.87
C LYS A 5 10.80 -15.46 -9.47
N PRO A 6 10.89 -16.59 -8.74
CA PRO A 6 10.38 -16.67 -7.38
C PRO A 6 11.10 -15.67 -6.46
N VAL A 7 10.35 -15.04 -5.55
CA VAL A 7 10.88 -14.06 -4.59
C VAL A 7 11.76 -14.73 -3.54
N LEU A 8 12.91 -14.10 -3.21
CA LEU A 8 13.80 -14.56 -2.15
C LEU A 8 13.18 -14.23 -0.78
N ARG A 9 13.02 -15.23 0.08
CA ARG A 9 12.55 -15.05 1.46
C ARG A 9 13.72 -14.65 2.35
N VAL A 10 13.63 -13.49 3.00
CA VAL A 10 14.63 -13.00 3.96
C VAL A 10 13.93 -12.59 5.24
N GLU A 11 14.46 -12.96 6.40
CA GLU A 11 13.93 -12.53 7.70
C GLU A 11 14.79 -11.38 8.24
N ILE A 12 14.16 -10.24 8.55
CA ILE A 12 14.84 -9.10 9.19
C ILE A 12 14.34 -8.97 10.64
N PRO A 13 15.24 -8.80 11.63
CA PRO A 13 14.84 -8.58 13.01
C PRO A 13 14.09 -7.25 13.17
N LYS A 14 13.04 -7.26 13.98
CA LYS A 14 12.38 -6.04 14.46
C LYS A 14 12.95 -5.62 15.82
N PRO A 15 12.73 -4.36 16.24
CA PRO A 15 13.13 -3.88 17.58
C PRO A 15 12.50 -4.67 18.74
N ASP A 16 11.33 -5.28 18.52
CA ASP A 16 10.57 -6.07 19.51
C ASP A 16 11.05 -7.53 19.63
N GLY A 17 12.11 -7.93 18.90
CA GLY A 17 12.63 -9.30 18.88
C GLY A 17 11.90 -10.25 17.92
N SER A 18 10.77 -9.84 17.34
CA SER A 18 10.09 -10.61 16.30
C SER A 18 10.79 -10.49 14.94
N LYS A 19 10.55 -11.44 14.03
CA LYS A 19 11.11 -11.41 12.67
C LYS A 19 10.10 -10.91 11.65
N ARG A 20 10.53 -10.05 10.73
CA ARG A 20 9.73 -9.61 9.56
C ARG A 20 10.16 -10.40 8.33
N PRO A 21 9.30 -11.27 7.78
CA PRO A 21 9.58 -11.95 6.52
C PRO A 21 9.42 -10.96 5.35
N LEU A 22 10.49 -10.75 4.59
CA LEU A 22 10.48 -10.03 3.32
C LEU A 22 10.53 -11.00 2.13
N GLY A 23 9.86 -10.63 1.05
CA GLY A 23 10.02 -11.26 -0.26
C GLY A 23 10.77 -10.29 -1.16
N ILE A 24 12.03 -10.59 -1.47
CA ILE A 24 12.88 -9.76 -2.32
C ILE A 24 12.82 -10.29 -3.76
N PRO A 25 12.13 -9.61 -4.69
CA PRO A 25 12.15 -9.97 -6.11
C PRO A 25 13.52 -9.71 -6.74
N THR A 26 13.79 -10.34 -7.88
CA THR A 26 15.05 -10.09 -8.61
C THR A 26 15.09 -8.67 -9.16
N VAL A 27 16.28 -8.15 -9.48
CA VAL A 27 16.43 -6.80 -10.06
C VAL A 27 15.57 -6.65 -11.32
N ARG A 28 15.55 -7.67 -12.19
CA ARG A 28 14.73 -7.67 -13.41
C ARG A 28 13.24 -7.56 -13.09
N ASP A 29 12.77 -8.33 -12.11
CA ASP A 29 11.36 -8.30 -11.71
C ASP A 29 10.99 -6.96 -11.07
N ARG A 30 11.89 -6.33 -10.29
CA ARG A 30 11.68 -4.99 -9.74
C ARG A 30 11.53 -3.93 -10.83
N VAL A 31 12.35 -4.01 -11.88
CA VAL A 31 12.24 -3.09 -13.02
C VAL A 31 10.89 -3.25 -13.71
N VAL A 32 10.44 -4.48 -13.94
CA VAL A 32 9.12 -4.74 -14.55
C VAL A 32 7.98 -4.28 -13.65
N GLN A 33 8.03 -4.59 -12.34
CA GLN A 33 7.04 -4.12 -11.37
C GLN A 33 6.98 -2.60 -11.28
N GLN A 34 8.13 -1.91 -11.30
CA GLN A 34 8.18 -0.46 -11.28
C GLN A 34 7.65 0.15 -12.59
N ALA A 35 7.95 -0.45 -13.74
CA ALA A 35 7.41 -0.01 -15.02
C ALA A 35 5.88 -0.13 -15.05
N LEU A 36 5.33 -1.24 -14.56
CA LEU A 36 3.89 -1.41 -14.39
C LEU A 36 3.32 -0.36 -13.44
N LEU A 37 3.94 -0.13 -12.28
CA LEU A 37 3.50 0.89 -11.32
C LEU A 37 3.44 2.28 -11.96
N ASN A 38 4.45 2.66 -12.76
CA ASN A 38 4.47 3.96 -13.43
C ASN A 38 3.31 4.15 -14.41
N ILE A 39 2.80 3.07 -15.02
CA ILE A 39 1.65 3.10 -15.93
C ILE A 39 0.34 3.11 -15.14
N LEU A 40 0.22 2.27 -14.11
CA LEU A 40 -1.02 2.11 -13.34
C LEU A 40 -1.26 3.32 -12.40
N GLN A 41 -0.21 3.88 -11.82
CA GLN A 41 -0.33 4.97 -10.85
C GLN A 41 -1.11 6.19 -11.38
N PRO A 42 -0.85 6.77 -12.57
CA PRO A 42 -1.64 7.88 -13.08
C PRO A 42 -3.10 7.52 -13.40
N ILE A 43 -3.41 6.25 -13.62
CA ILE A 43 -4.77 5.76 -13.90
C ILE A 43 -5.56 5.66 -12.58
N PHE A 44 -4.97 5.07 -11.55
CA PHE A 44 -5.66 4.83 -10.27
C PHE A 44 -5.58 5.99 -9.29
N ASP A 45 -4.50 6.78 -9.30
CA ASP A 45 -4.31 7.83 -8.29
C ASP A 45 -5.44 8.88 -8.23
N PRO A 46 -5.99 9.34 -9.37
CA PRO A 46 -7.12 10.26 -9.38
C PRO A 46 -8.41 9.68 -8.76
N GLY A 47 -8.59 8.35 -8.81
CA GLY A 47 -9.76 7.67 -8.25
C GLY A 47 -9.68 7.43 -6.74
N PHE A 48 -8.51 7.61 -6.11
CA PHE A 48 -8.39 7.40 -4.67
C PHE A 48 -9.07 8.49 -3.86
N HIS A 49 -9.72 8.06 -2.76
CA HIS A 49 -10.34 8.98 -1.81
C HIS A 49 -9.33 10.02 -1.27
N PRO A 50 -9.73 11.30 -1.07
CA PRO A 50 -8.82 12.35 -0.59
C PRO A 50 -8.20 12.11 0.80
N SER A 51 -8.81 11.24 1.62
CA SER A 51 -8.25 10.79 2.90
C SER A 51 -7.27 9.61 2.80
N SER A 52 -6.95 9.13 1.59
CA SER A 52 -5.93 8.11 1.38
C SER A 52 -4.56 8.76 1.23
N TYR A 53 -3.65 8.48 2.17
CA TYR A 53 -2.33 9.11 2.25
C TYR A 53 -1.15 8.15 2.07
N GLY A 54 -1.36 6.84 2.26
CA GLY A 54 -0.29 5.84 2.18
C GLY A 54 0.14 5.56 0.74
N TYR A 55 1.45 5.41 0.51
CA TYR A 55 2.04 4.96 -0.76
C TYR A 55 1.66 5.77 -2.01
N ARG A 56 1.29 7.05 -1.86
CA ARG A 56 0.86 7.92 -2.96
C ARG A 56 1.84 9.08 -3.19
N PRO A 57 2.09 9.47 -4.45
CA PRO A 57 2.93 10.63 -4.76
C PRO A 57 2.34 11.91 -4.16
N GLY A 58 3.18 12.73 -3.54
CA GLY A 58 2.76 14.01 -2.93
C GLY A 58 1.89 13.89 -1.67
N ARG A 59 1.65 12.67 -1.15
CA ARG A 59 0.98 12.42 0.13
C ARG A 59 1.99 11.89 1.16
N SER A 60 1.75 12.18 2.43
CA SER A 60 2.65 11.76 3.53
C SER A 60 1.87 11.49 4.80
N SER A 61 2.49 10.73 5.72
CA SER A 61 1.96 10.46 7.06
C SER A 61 1.65 11.75 7.82
N HIS A 62 2.51 12.77 7.71
CA HIS A 62 2.30 14.08 8.32
C HIS A 62 0.99 14.74 7.85
N LYS A 63 0.64 14.62 6.56
CA LYS A 63 -0.63 15.15 6.04
C LYS A 63 -1.84 14.39 6.60
N ALA A 64 -1.70 13.11 6.92
CA ALA A 64 -2.75 12.33 7.57
C ALA A 64 -2.96 12.78 9.02
N VAL A 65 -1.87 12.95 9.78
CA VAL A 65 -1.90 13.44 11.17
C VAL A 65 -2.50 14.83 11.25
N ALA A 66 -2.06 15.77 10.40
CA ALA A 66 -2.61 17.12 10.36
C ALA A 66 -4.12 17.14 10.05
N LYS A 67 -4.62 16.19 9.25
CA LYS A 67 -6.05 16.04 8.99
C LYS A 67 -6.79 15.49 10.22
N ALA A 68 -6.22 14.53 10.94
CA ALA A 68 -6.77 14.01 12.19
C ALA A 68 -6.85 15.10 13.27
N GLU A 69 -5.78 15.88 13.47
CA GLU A 69 -5.79 17.03 14.39
C GLU A 69 -6.86 18.05 14.03
N ARG A 70 -7.03 18.34 12.74
CA ARG A 70 -8.10 19.24 12.28
C ARG A 70 -9.49 18.71 12.63
N PHE A 71 -9.72 17.39 12.58
CA PHE A 71 -11.00 16.80 12.96
C PHE A 71 -11.31 16.99 14.44
N ILE A 72 -10.31 16.76 15.30
CA ILE A 72 -10.44 16.97 16.74
C ILE A 72 -10.68 18.46 17.04
N ASN A 73 -9.78 19.33 16.57
CA ASN A 73 -9.78 20.75 16.95
C ASN A 73 -10.95 21.56 16.37
N ARG A 74 -11.41 21.23 15.16
CA ARG A 74 -12.43 22.03 14.46
C ARG A 74 -13.84 21.46 14.59
N TYR A 75 -13.97 20.15 14.75
CA TYR A 75 -15.26 19.46 14.74
C TYR A 75 -15.58 18.75 16.07
N GLY A 76 -14.68 18.81 17.06
CA GLY A 76 -14.91 18.21 18.38
C GLY A 76 -15.02 16.69 18.35
N LEU A 77 -14.40 16.04 17.35
CA LEU A 77 -14.42 14.59 17.21
C LEU A 77 -13.34 13.97 18.12
N GLU A 78 -13.70 13.71 19.37
CA GLU A 78 -12.77 13.26 20.42
C GLU A 78 -12.54 11.74 20.45
N TYR A 79 -13.39 10.97 19.76
CA TYR A 79 -13.30 9.52 19.70
C TYR A 79 -12.64 9.05 18.40
N VAL A 80 -11.69 8.12 18.52
CA VAL A 80 -10.98 7.51 17.40
C VAL A 80 -11.29 6.01 17.37
N VAL A 81 -11.65 5.51 16.19
CA VAL A 81 -11.77 4.07 15.94
C VAL A 81 -10.50 3.64 15.21
N ASP A 82 -9.65 2.90 15.90
CA ASP A 82 -8.43 2.34 15.33
C ASP A 82 -8.73 1.02 14.60
N MET A 83 -8.27 0.89 13.36
CA MET A 83 -8.53 -0.26 12.51
C MET A 83 -7.23 -0.66 11.80
N ASP A 84 -6.82 -1.91 11.96
CA ASP A 84 -5.65 -2.49 11.30
C ASP A 84 -5.99 -3.83 10.61
N LEU A 85 -5.29 -4.13 9.52
CA LEU A 85 -5.44 -5.37 8.76
C LEU A 85 -4.32 -6.35 9.10
N SER A 86 -4.68 -7.60 9.40
CA SER A 86 -3.75 -8.60 9.94
C SER A 86 -2.53 -8.93 9.05
N ASN A 87 -2.70 -9.03 7.73
CA ASN A 87 -1.60 -9.34 6.82
C ASN A 87 -1.94 -9.05 5.35
N PHE A 88 -0.95 -8.63 4.56
CA PHE A 88 -1.03 -8.55 3.10
C PHE A 88 -1.31 -9.92 2.45
N ARG A 89 -0.92 -11.02 3.11
CA ARG A 89 -1.20 -12.39 2.63
C ARG A 89 -2.69 -12.72 2.52
N THR A 90 -3.56 -11.92 3.13
CA THR A 90 -5.01 -12.12 3.15
C THR A 90 -5.69 -11.55 1.89
N ILE A 91 -4.96 -10.86 1.00
CA ILE A 91 -5.54 -10.33 -0.24
C ILE A 91 -6.01 -11.47 -1.13
N ASN A 92 -7.31 -11.47 -1.46
CA ASN A 92 -7.88 -12.41 -2.41
C ASN A 92 -7.58 -11.97 -3.86
N LEU A 93 -6.85 -12.80 -4.59
CA LEU A 93 -6.42 -12.51 -5.97
C LEU A 93 -7.58 -12.48 -6.96
N GLN A 94 -8.66 -13.24 -6.72
CA GLN A 94 -9.86 -13.21 -7.56
C GLN A 94 -10.60 -11.88 -7.40
N THR A 95 -10.76 -11.41 -6.16
CA THR A 95 -11.39 -10.11 -5.87
C THR A 95 -10.57 -8.95 -6.43
N ASN A 96 -9.24 -9.01 -6.28
CA ASN A 96 -8.34 -7.99 -6.80
C ASN A 96 -8.41 -7.91 -8.33
N SER A 97 -8.41 -9.05 -9.02
CA SER A 97 -8.51 -9.10 -10.49
C SER A 97 -9.85 -8.55 -11.01
N GLY A 98 -10.95 -8.76 -10.26
CA GLY A 98 -12.27 -8.20 -10.61
C GLY A 98 -12.33 -6.68 -10.52
N ILE A 99 -11.64 -6.07 -9.55
CA ILE A 99 -11.56 -4.60 -9.41
C ILE A 99 -10.79 -3.99 -10.60
N PHE A 100 -9.78 -4.68 -11.11
CA PHE A 100 -9.03 -4.25 -12.29
C PHE A 100 -9.77 -4.48 -13.62
N GLY A 101 -10.80 -5.34 -13.65
CA GLY A 101 -11.54 -5.70 -14.86
C GLY A 101 -12.76 -4.84 -15.19
N HIS A 102 -13.07 -3.81 -14.41
CA HIS A 102 -14.28 -2.97 -14.57
C HIS A 102 -14.00 -1.51 -15.00
N GLY A 103 -12.89 -1.25 -15.70
CA GLY A 103 -12.53 0.11 -16.10
C GLY A 103 -11.56 0.24 -17.27
N VAL A 104 -11.50 -0.75 -18.14
CA VAL A 104 -10.91 -0.66 -19.50
C VAL A 104 -11.92 -1.12 -20.53
#